data_AF-X1R0U6-F1
#
_entry.id   AF-X1R0U6-F1
#
_cell.length_a   1.000
_cell.length_b   1.000
_cell.length_c   1.000
_cell.angle_alpha   90.00
_cell.angle_beta   90.00
_cell.angle_gamma   90.00
#
_symmetry.space_group_name_H-M   'P 1'
#
loop_
_entity.id
_entity.type
_entity.pdbx_description
1 polymer ?
#
loop_
_entity_poly.entity_id
_entity_poly.type
_entity_poly.pdbx_seq_one_letter_code
_entity_poly.pdbx_strand_id
1 'polypeptide(L)'
;MPEPDTIDYKGQVVGKVLGCEIRVVTTADGKKHFESDCLSKKARDDLMAVFEEEAVLRVTPKAFLEEIAEPEPAPDPRLNPTES
;
A
#
# COMPACT_ATOMS: atom_id res chain seq x y z
N MET A 1 -7.56 0.95 -9.78
CA MET A 1 -6.17 1.47 -9.83
C MET A 1 -5.27 0.25 -9.70
N PRO A 2 -4.32 0.01 -10.61
CA PRO A 2 -3.37 -1.09 -10.43
C PRO A 2 -2.59 -0.88 -9.14
N GLU A 3 -2.43 -1.93 -8.34
CA GLU A 3 -1.60 -1.90 -7.14
C GLU A 3 -0.16 -1.54 -7.55
N PRO A 4 0.55 -0.68 -6.80
CA PRO A 4 1.94 -0.39 -7.12
C PRO A 4 2.77 -1.66 -6.98
N ASP A 5 3.46 -2.05 -8.06
CA ASP A 5 4.36 -3.20 -8.07
C ASP A 5 5.38 -3.05 -6.93
N THR A 6 5.33 -3.99 -5.98
CA THR A 6 6.30 -4.03 -4.88
C THR A 6 7.60 -4.60 -5.43
N ILE A 7 8.64 -3.77 -5.50
CA ILE A 7 9.98 -4.23 -5.89
C ILE A 7 10.67 -4.80 -4.64
N ASP A 8 10.77 -6.13 -4.57
CA ASP A 8 11.64 -6.78 -3.60
C ASP A 8 13.08 -6.74 -4.11
N TYR A 9 13.99 -6.18 -3.31
CA TYR A 9 15.43 -6.26 -3.55
C TYR A 9 16.13 -6.76 -2.30
N LYS A 10 16.70 -7.97 -2.37
CA LYS A 10 17.43 -8.63 -1.27
C LYS A 10 16.57 -8.76 0.01
N GLY A 11 15.26 -9.00 -0.13
CA GLY A 11 14.34 -9.12 1.00
C GLY A 11 13.95 -7.79 1.65
N GLN A 12 14.20 -6.67 0.96
CA GLN A 12 13.77 -5.34 1.36
C GLN A 12 12.79 -4.78 0.33
N VAL A 13 11.71 -4.16 0.81
CA VAL A 13 10.78 -3.42 -0.03
C VAL A 13 11.45 -2.11 -0.43
N VAL A 14 11.64 -1.93 -1.74
CA VAL A 14 12.33 -0.78 -2.31
C VAL A 14 11.35 0.06 -3.14
N GLY A 15 11.26 1.34 -2.83
CA GLY A 15 10.50 2.32 -3.61
C GLY A 15 11.42 3.14 -4.51
N LYS A 16 10.92 3.58 -5.67
CA LYS A 16 11.62 4.57 -6.52
C LYS A 16 10.82 5.86 -6.57
N VAL A 17 11.45 6.99 -6.24
CA VAL A 17 10.82 8.32 -6.26
C VAL A 17 11.82 9.37 -6.76
N LEU A 18 11.41 10.21 -7.70
CA LEU A 18 12.20 11.33 -8.24
C LEU A 18 13.65 10.99 -8.65
N GLY A 19 13.89 9.76 -9.13
CA GLY A 19 15.24 9.31 -9.52
C GLY A 19 16.12 8.86 -8.35
N CYS A 20 15.52 8.63 -7.17
CA CYS A 20 16.13 8.02 -6.01
C CYS A 20 15.48 6.67 -5.70
N GLU A 21 16.30 5.74 -5.24
CA GLU A 21 15.88 4.46 -4.68
C GLU A 21 15.80 4.61 -3.16
N ILE A 22 14.64 4.35 -2.56
CA ILE A 22 14.41 4.40 -1.11
C ILE A 22 14.26 2.99 -0.57
N ARG A 23 15.01 2.68 0.48
CA ARG A 23 14.96 1.39 1.21
C ARG A 23 14.76 1.63 2.70
N VAL A 24 14.18 0.64 3.37
CA VAL A 24 14.10 0.62 4.84
C VAL A 24 15.26 -0.20 5.39
N VAL A 25 16.13 0.45 6.15
CA VAL A 25 17.25 -0.20 6.84
C VAL A 25 16.97 -0.32 8.33
N THR A 26 17.53 -1.36 8.96
CA THR A 26 17.51 -1.52 10.41
C THR A 26 18.86 -1.09 10.97
N THR A 27 18.87 -0.14 11.89
CA THR A 27 20.08 0.37 12.54
C THR A 27 20.59 -0.59 13.63
N ALA A 28 21.82 -0.37 14.11
CA ALA A 28 22.41 -1.20 15.16
C ALA A 28 21.63 -1.19 16.49
N ASP A 29 20.87 -0.12 16.76
CA ASP A 29 19.95 0.01 17.89
C ASP A 29 18.55 -0.55 17.61
N GLY A 30 18.34 -1.18 16.46
CA GLY A 30 17.09 -1.86 16.08
C GLY A 30 15.99 -0.94 15.54
N LYS A 31 16.26 0.35 15.32
CA LYS A 31 15.30 1.29 14.71
C LYS A 31 15.27 1.12 13.20
N LYS A 32 14.13 1.46 12.58
CA LYS A 32 13.97 1.42 11.12
C LYS A 32 14.05 2.82 10.54
N HIS A 33 14.99 3.06 9.62
CA HIS A 33 15.16 4.34 8.94
C HIS A 33 14.93 4.17 7.43
N PHE A 34 14.49 5.24 6.77
CA PHE A 34 14.53 5.33 5.32
C PHE A 34 15.92 5.79 4.90
N GLU A 35 16.57 5.02 4.03
CA GLU A 35 17.76 5.44 3.31
C GLU A 35 17.42 5.64 1.84
N SER A 36 18.09 6.59 1.18
CA SER A 36 17.89 6.87 -0.24
C SER A 36 19.21 6.94 -0.99
N ASP A 37 19.30 6.24 -2.12
CA ASP A 37 20.39 6.35 -3.09
C ASP A 37 19.88 7.04 -4.36
N CYS A 38 20.41 8.23 -4.68
CA CYS A 38 19.94 9.06 -5.78
C CYS A 38 20.90 9.03 -6.98
N LEU A 39 20.34 8.98 -8.19
CA LEU A 39 21.13 8.90 -9.44
C LEU A 39 21.88 10.19 -9.78
N SER A 40 21.51 11.33 -9.20
CA SER A 40 22.16 12.62 -9.46
C SER A 40 21.96 13.61 -8.31
N LYS A 41 22.78 14.68 -8.29
CA LYS A 41 22.61 15.82 -7.38
C LYS A 41 21.21 16.42 -7.50
N LYS A 42 20.72 16.61 -8.74
CA LYS A 42 19.38 17.15 -8.98
C LYS A 42 18.29 16.26 -8.36
N ALA A 43 18.36 14.94 -8.57
CA ALA A 43 17.39 14.00 -8.00
C ALA A 43 17.35 14.07 -6.46
N ARG A 44 18.53 14.17 -5.83
CA ARG A 44 18.65 14.36 -4.38
C ARG A 44 18.04 15.69 -3.92
N ASP A 45 18.38 16.79 -4.60
CA ASP A 45 17.90 18.12 -4.21
C ASP A 45 16.37 18.22 -4.39
N ASP A 46 15.81 17.62 -5.45
CA ASP A 46 14.36 17.51 -5.67
C ASP A 46 13.68 16.63 -4.60
N LEU A 47 14.28 15.49 -4.23
CA LEU A 47 13.77 14.64 -3.14
C LEU A 47 13.79 15.37 -1.79
N MET A 48 14.86 16.13 -1.52
CA MET A 48 14.95 16.93 -0.30
C MET A 48 13.88 18.01 -0.25
N ALA A 49 13.62 18.70 -1.37
CA ALA A 49 12.56 19.70 -1.46
C ALA A 49 11.19 19.10 -1.10
N VAL A 50 10.88 17.87 -1.52
CA VAL A 50 9.63 17.19 -1.13
C VAL A 50 9.53 16.99 0.38
N PHE A 51 10.63 16.65 1.06
CA PHE A 51 10.64 16.51 2.52
C PHE A 51 10.60 17.85 3.26
N GLU A 52 11.12 18.92 2.66
CA GLU A 52 11.07 20.28 3.21
C GLU A 52 9.70 20.95 3.03
N GLU A 53 9.02 20.71 1.90
CA GLU A 53 7.69 21.25 1.61
C GLU A 53 6.60 20.51 2.40
N GLU A 54 6.18 19.34 1.92
CA GLU A 54 5.17 18.51 2.60
C GLU A 54 5.22 17.06 2.10
N ALA A 55 5.87 16.18 2.88
CA ALA A 55 5.84 14.74 2.63
C ALA A 55 4.67 14.08 3.40
N VAL A 56 3.58 13.76 2.72
CA VAL A 56 2.41 13.09 3.33
C VAL A 56 2.51 11.58 3.21
N LEU A 57 2.89 10.89 4.29
CA LEU A 57 2.84 9.43 4.37
C LEU A 57 1.45 8.96 4.81
N ARG A 58 0.62 8.49 3.87
CA ARG A 58 -0.68 7.88 4.17
C ARG A 58 -0.53 6.37 4.32
N VAL A 59 -0.72 5.86 5.54
CA VAL A 59 -0.81 4.42 5.81
C VAL A 59 -2.28 4.07 5.90
N THR A 60 -2.84 3.51 4.82
CA THR A 60 -4.19 2.92 4.88
C THR A 60 -4.06 1.54 5.52
N PRO A 61 -4.58 1.33 6.74
CA PRO A 61 -4.67 -0.02 7.27
C PRO A 61 -5.53 -0.83 6.29
N LYS A 62 -5.08 -2.05 5.93
CA LYS A 62 -5.93 -3.02 5.25
C LYS A 62 -7.04 -3.42 6.24
N ALA A 63 -8.05 -2.56 6.40
CA ALA A 63 -9.29 -2.95 7.03
C ALA A 63 -9.79 -4.13 6.20
N PHE A 64 -9.94 -5.28 6.85
CA PHE A 64 -10.50 -6.48 6.26
C PHE A 64 -11.79 -6.07 5.55
N LEU A 65 -11.78 -6.15 4.22
CA LEU A 65 -13.02 -6.24 3.46
C LEU A 65 -13.53 -7.65 3.75
N GLU A 66 -14.13 -7.86 4.93
CA GLU A 66 -14.99 -9.02 5.14
C GLU A 66 -16.04 -8.95 4.03
N GLU A 67 -16.00 -9.93 3.11
CA GLU A 67 -17.06 -10.13 2.14
C GLU A 67 -18.37 -10.11 2.90
N ILE A 68 -19.18 -9.08 2.67
CA ILE A 68 -20.56 -9.07 3.12
C ILE A 68 -21.19 -10.23 2.38
N ALA A 69 -21.40 -11.36 3.07
CA ALA A 69 -22.07 -12.52 2.51
C ALA A 69 -23.37 -12.03 1.85
N GLU A 70 -23.52 -12.30 0.55
CA GLU A 70 -24.75 -11.96 -0.15
C GLU A 70 -25.93 -12.57 0.63
N PRO A 71 -26.98 -11.79 0.93
CA PRO A 71 -28.13 -12.33 1.63
C PRO A 71 -28.73 -13.46 0.79
N GLU A 72 -28.96 -14.61 1.42
CA GLU A 72 -29.59 -15.75 0.77
C GLU A 72 -30.90 -15.31 0.09
N PRO A 73 -31.18 -15.75 -1.15
CA PRO A 73 -32.38 -15.35 -1.86
C PRO A 73 -33.61 -15.77 -1.06
N ALA A 74 -34.55 -14.83 -0.89
CA ALA A 74 -35.81 -15.10 -0.19
C ALA A 74 -36.55 -16.29 -0.85
N PRO A 75 -37.20 -17.16 -0.06
CA PRO A 75 -37.93 -18.30 -0.60
C PRO A 75 -39.03 -17.84 -1.57
N ASP A 76 -39.07 -18.45 -2.76
CA ASP A 76 -40.05 -18.10 -3.80
C ASP A 76 -41.47 -18.51 -3.33
N PRO A 77 -42.40 -17.56 -3.14
CA PRO A 77 -43.74 -17.85 -2.65
C PRO A 77 -44.58 -18.68 -3.64
N ARG A 78 -44.12 -18.89 -4.89
CA ARG A 78 -44.79 -19.76 -5.87
C ARG A 78 -44.61 -21.26 -5.60
N LEU A 79 -43.72 -21.63 -4.68
CA LEU A 79 -43.47 -23.04 -4.33
C LEU A 79 -44.32 -23.54 -3.16
N ASN A 80 -45.24 -22.73 -2.62
CA ASN A 80 -46.15 -23.18 -1.55
C ASN A 80 -47.37 -23.90 -2.16
N PRO A 81 -47.50 -25.23 -2.05
CA PRO A 81 -48.65 -25.96 -2.57
C PRO A 81 -49.66 -26.12 -1.44
N THR A 82 -50.29 -25.03 -1.01
CA THR A 82 -51.40 -25.13 -0.06
C THR A 82 -52.49 -24.13 -0.43
N GLU A 83 -53.28 -24.48 -1.44
CA GLU A 83 -54.74 -24.34 -1.39
C GLU A 83 -55.34 -25.29 -2.44
N SER A 84 -56.04 -26.31 -1.95
CA SER A 84 -57.04 -27.13 -2.66
C SER A 84 -58.43 -26.67 -2.24
#